data_AF-A0A948MH63-F1
#
_entry.id   AF-A0A948MH63-F1
#
_cell.length_a   1.000
_cell.length_b   1.000
_cell.length_c   1.000
_cell.angle_alpha   90.00
_cell.angle_beta   90.00
_cell.angle_gamma   90.00
#
_symmetry.space_group_name_H-M   'P 1'
#
loop_
_entity.id
_entity.type
_entity.pdbx_description
1 polymer ?
#
loop_
_entity_poly.entity_id
_entity_poly.type
_entity_poly.pdbx_seq_one_letter_code
_entity_poly.pdbx_strand_id
1 'polypeptide(L)'
;LASLLRELDQRLPAGASLTVYVPDPMPGLDGERPRLSRAVNWRPILMAPTRARTAALPVLQVGGEIAEGEQRVLAAFQRAWSNQGLSPARGAGTAPDAGQIGVWLAAAPLPAAWQAWVRQGGSALVASGSTGEGWTPALRDADGTLVLEQRLEGSGRVLRFTAPLTPTALPVLRDPGFPRQLLAVVAAPATPTLAAAATQQPVRGGATPRPLPRELTPWLLALIVLLFALERVVATSPRRGAGA
;
A
#
# COMPACT_ATOMS: atom_id res chain seq x y z
N LEU A 1 -8.25 12.69 3.80
CA LEU A 1 -8.75 13.48 4.96
C LEU A 1 -7.63 14.19 5.73
N ALA A 2 -6.59 13.47 6.17
CA ALA A 2 -5.50 14.05 6.97
C ALA A 2 -4.83 15.29 6.33
N SER A 3 -4.58 15.27 5.02
CA SER A 3 -4.00 16.43 4.30
C SER A 3 -4.89 17.68 4.39
N LEU A 4 -6.20 17.53 4.17
CA LEU A 4 -7.15 18.63 4.25
C LEU A 4 -7.24 19.21 5.66
N LEU A 5 -7.22 18.36 6.70
CA LEU A 5 -7.21 18.81 8.08
C LEU A 5 -5.95 19.62 8.42
N ARG A 6 -4.78 19.23 7.90
CA ARG A 6 -3.54 19.99 8.06
C ARG A 6 -3.58 21.33 7.33
N GLU A 7 -4.14 21.36 6.12
CA GLU A 7 -4.31 22.61 5.35
C GLU A 7 -5.23 23.60 6.07
N LEU A 8 -6.37 23.13 6.59
CA LEU A 8 -7.30 23.94 7.37
C LEU A 8 -6.67 24.41 8.69
N ASP A 9 -5.89 23.55 9.34
CA ASP A 9 -5.16 23.94 10.55
C ASP A 9 -4.16 25.08 10.31
N GLN A 10 -3.53 25.12 9.13
CA GLN A 10 -2.61 26.19 8.75
C GLN A 10 -3.29 27.48 8.28
N ARG A 11 -4.42 27.40 7.58
CA ARG A 11 -5.08 28.58 7.00
C ARG A 11 -6.03 29.30 7.96
N LEU A 12 -6.62 28.58 8.91
CA LEU A 12 -7.59 29.18 9.81
C LEU A 12 -6.91 30.11 10.82
N PRO A 13 -7.52 31.28 11.15
CA PRO A 13 -7.02 32.17 12.19
C PRO A 13 -6.77 31.44 13.51
N ALA A 14 -5.83 31.97 14.30
CA ALA A 14 -5.57 31.48 15.64
C ALA A 14 -6.85 31.57 16.48
N GLY A 15 -7.21 30.47 17.16
CA GLY A 15 -8.41 30.39 18.00
C GLY A 15 -9.72 30.05 17.27
N ALA A 16 -9.74 30.00 15.93
CA ALA A 16 -10.93 29.56 15.19
C ALA A 16 -11.25 28.08 15.44
N SER A 17 -12.51 27.79 15.80
CA SER A 17 -13.00 26.43 16.07
C SER A 17 -13.19 25.63 14.78
N LEU A 18 -12.69 24.39 14.75
CA LEU A 18 -12.88 23.47 13.63
C LEU A 18 -13.83 22.33 14.05
N THR A 19 -14.98 22.22 13.39
CA THR A 19 -15.92 21.10 13.56
C THR A 19 -15.88 20.22 12.32
N VAL A 20 -15.71 18.91 12.50
CA VAL A 20 -15.58 17.95 11.39
C VAL A 20 -16.57 16.83 11.63
N TYR A 21 -17.47 16.65 10.66
CA TYR A 21 -18.42 15.55 10.61
C TYR A 21 -17.82 14.41 9.79
N VAL A 22 -17.87 13.19 10.33
CA VAL A 22 -17.21 12.05 9.70
C VAL A 22 -18.09 10.79 9.74
N PRO A 23 -18.00 9.91 8.73
CA PRO A 23 -18.72 8.64 8.75
C PRO A 23 -18.19 7.72 9.86
N ASP A 24 -19.09 6.98 10.50
CA ASP A 24 -18.78 5.90 11.43
C ASP A 24 -19.43 4.59 10.94
N PRO A 25 -18.66 3.56 10.55
CA PRO A 25 -17.18 3.49 10.60
C PRO A 25 -16.48 4.34 9.53
N MET A 26 -15.27 4.80 9.85
CA MET A 26 -14.46 5.65 8.96
C MET A 26 -13.65 4.80 7.96
N PRO A 27 -13.78 5.03 6.64
CA PRO A 27 -13.02 4.31 5.60
C PRO A 27 -11.70 5.01 5.23
N GLY A 28 -10.81 4.26 4.55
CA GLY A 28 -9.62 4.81 3.91
C GLY A 28 -8.54 5.27 4.88
N LEU A 29 -8.44 4.62 6.04
CA LEU A 29 -7.44 4.92 7.06
C LEU A 29 -6.08 4.33 6.69
N ASP A 30 -5.03 5.09 6.98
CA ASP A 30 -3.61 4.72 6.84
C ASP A 30 -2.97 4.31 8.19
N GLY A 31 -3.76 4.29 9.26
CA GLY A 31 -3.37 3.82 10.60
C GLY A 31 -2.80 4.89 11.53
N GLU A 32 -2.50 6.10 11.06
CA GLU A 32 -1.95 7.19 11.87
C GLU A 32 -3.00 8.27 12.17
N ARG A 33 -3.10 8.67 13.44
CA ARG A 33 -3.97 9.80 13.85
C ARG A 33 -3.28 11.12 13.48
N PRO A 34 -3.94 12.05 12.76
CA PRO A 34 -3.35 13.33 12.44
C PRO A 34 -3.10 14.15 13.72
N ARG A 35 -1.91 14.77 13.81
CA ARG A 35 -1.56 15.73 14.86
C ARG A 35 -1.82 17.15 14.37
N LEU A 36 -2.63 17.92 15.10
CA LEU A 36 -3.01 19.30 14.75
C LEU A 36 -2.64 20.27 15.87
N SER A 37 -2.44 21.54 15.52
CA SER A 37 -2.11 22.60 16.49
C SER A 37 -3.33 23.00 17.34
N ARG A 38 -4.55 22.83 16.81
CA ARG A 38 -5.82 23.13 17.47
C ARG A 38 -6.64 21.89 17.81
N ALA A 39 -7.55 22.04 18.77
CA ALA A 39 -8.56 21.02 19.06
C ALA A 39 -9.63 21.01 17.96
N VAL A 40 -10.08 19.80 17.58
CA VAL A 40 -11.12 19.59 16.58
C VAL A 40 -12.36 19.02 17.25
N ASN A 41 -13.51 19.67 17.02
CA ASN A 41 -14.82 19.17 17.41
C ASN A 41 -15.22 18.06 16.43
N TRP A 42 -14.93 16.82 16.83
CA TRP A 42 -15.09 15.64 16.01
C TRP A 42 -16.49 15.06 16.21
N ARG A 43 -17.26 14.93 15.12
CA ARG A 43 -18.66 14.50 15.15
C ARG A 43 -18.85 13.25 14.27
N PRO A 44 -18.75 12.05 14.85
CA PRO A 44 -19.13 10.82 14.18
C PRO A 44 -20.61 10.85 13.78
N ILE A 45 -20.89 10.48 12.53
CA ILE A 45 -22.22 10.26 11.99
C ILE A 45 -22.32 8.78 11.66
N LEU A 46 -23.24 8.08 12.33
CA LEU A 46 -23.53 6.69 12.03
C LEU A 46 -23.95 6.56 10.58
N MET A 47 -23.20 5.77 9.82
CA MET A 47 -23.53 5.39 8.46
C MET A 47 -23.59 3.87 8.39
N ALA A 48 -24.45 3.34 7.53
CA ALA A 48 -24.46 1.91 7.27
C ALA A 48 -23.04 1.51 6.82
N PRO A 49 -22.36 0.59 7.52
CA PRO A 49 -21.02 0.20 7.13
C PRO A 49 -21.07 -0.33 5.70
N THR A 50 -20.21 0.19 4.82
CA THR A 50 -19.94 -0.47 3.55
C THR A 50 -19.53 -1.89 3.90
N ARG A 51 -20.35 -2.88 3.50
CA ARG A 51 -20.19 -4.28 3.89
C ARG A 51 -18.72 -4.65 3.70
N ALA A 52 -18.01 -4.90 4.81
CA ALA A 52 -16.63 -5.35 4.76
C ALA A 52 -16.61 -6.55 3.83
N ARG A 53 -15.90 -6.43 2.69
CA ARG A 53 -15.82 -7.53 1.75
C ARG A 53 -15.08 -8.63 2.49
N THR A 54 -15.79 -9.67 2.90
CA THR A 54 -15.15 -10.87 3.43
C THR A 54 -14.10 -11.27 2.41
N ALA A 55 -12.83 -11.26 2.83
CA ALA A 55 -11.75 -11.65 1.93
C ALA A 55 -12.10 -13.03 1.39
N ALA A 56 -12.30 -13.12 0.07
CA ALA A 56 -12.60 -14.39 -0.56
C ALA A 56 -11.44 -15.33 -0.29
N LEU A 57 -11.76 -16.60 0.00
CA LEU A 57 -10.73 -17.61 0.15
C LEU A 57 -9.98 -17.73 -1.19
N PRO A 58 -8.65 -17.81 -1.17
CA PRO A 58 -7.86 -17.88 -2.37
C PRO A 58 -8.16 -19.18 -3.13
N VAL A 59 -8.17 -19.07 -4.45
CA VAL A 59 -8.23 -20.21 -5.37
C VAL A 59 -6.85 -20.41 -5.98
N LEU A 60 -6.32 -21.61 -5.87
CA LEU A 60 -5.05 -22.01 -6.47
C LEU A 60 -5.27 -22.27 -7.97
N GLN A 61 -4.52 -21.56 -8.82
CA GLN A 61 -4.53 -21.75 -10.27
C GLN A 61 -3.16 -22.24 -10.73
N VAL A 62 -3.09 -23.49 -11.18
CA VAL A 62 -1.86 -24.09 -11.71
C VAL A 62 -1.64 -23.64 -13.16
N GLY A 63 -0.42 -23.23 -13.50
CA GLY A 63 -0.05 -22.73 -14.84
C GLY A 63 0.87 -23.62 -15.67
N GLY A 64 1.42 -24.68 -15.09
CA GLY A 64 2.37 -25.57 -15.78
C GLY A 64 2.20 -27.01 -15.34
N GLU A 65 3.01 -27.90 -15.90
CA GLU A 65 3.05 -29.28 -15.45
C GLU A 65 3.61 -29.36 -14.03
N ILE A 66 2.97 -30.17 -13.19
CA ILE A 66 3.35 -30.42 -11.81
C ILE A 66 3.33 -31.92 -11.57
N ALA A 67 4.14 -32.39 -10.61
CA ALA A 67 4.15 -33.80 -10.28
C ALA A 67 2.83 -34.22 -9.60
N GLU A 68 2.40 -35.47 -9.76
CA GLU A 68 1.16 -35.99 -9.17
C GLU A 68 1.15 -35.85 -7.63
N GLY A 69 2.32 -36.00 -6.99
CA GLY A 69 2.48 -35.77 -5.55
C GLY A 69 2.17 -34.32 -5.14
N GLU A 70 2.67 -33.35 -5.90
CA GLU A 70 2.44 -31.93 -5.66
C GLU A 70 0.99 -31.57 -5.93
N GLN A 71 0.39 -32.13 -6.99
CA GLN A 71 -1.02 -31.94 -7.30
C GLN A 71 -1.93 -32.42 -6.16
N ARG A 72 -1.62 -33.57 -5.55
CA ARG A 72 -2.36 -34.09 -4.39
C ARG A 72 -2.25 -33.16 -3.18
N VAL A 73 -1.06 -32.62 -2.91
CA VAL A 73 -0.86 -31.67 -1.80
C VAL A 73 -1.63 -30.36 -2.05
N LEU A 74 -1.56 -29.80 -3.25
CA LEU A 74 -2.30 -28.58 -3.62
C LEU A 74 -3.82 -28.79 -3.55
N ALA A 75 -4.30 -29.95 -3.99
CA ALA A 75 -5.71 -30.32 -3.85
C ALA A 75 -6.13 -30.44 -2.37
N ALA A 76 -5.26 -30.98 -1.52
CA ALA A 76 -5.51 -31.02 -0.07
C ALA A 76 -5.58 -29.61 0.54
N PHE A 77 -4.70 -28.68 0.14
CA PHE A 77 -4.79 -27.29 0.58
C PHE A 77 -6.07 -26.59 0.13
N GLN A 78 -6.41 -26.68 -1.15
CA GLN A 78 -7.64 -26.08 -1.67
C GLN A 78 -8.87 -26.63 -0.94
N ARG A 79 -8.89 -27.94 -0.65
CA ARG A 79 -9.99 -28.58 0.08
C ARG A 79 -10.01 -28.17 1.55
N ALA A 80 -8.86 -28.02 2.20
CA ALA A 80 -8.78 -27.52 3.57
C ALA A 80 -9.25 -26.06 3.69
N TRP A 81 -9.08 -25.25 2.64
CA TRP A 81 -9.50 -23.84 2.65
C TRP A 81 -10.97 -23.66 2.32
N SER A 82 -11.44 -24.21 1.20
CA SER A 82 -12.77 -23.93 0.66
C SER A 82 -13.68 -25.15 0.51
N ASN A 83 -13.23 -26.35 0.94
CA ASN A 83 -13.89 -27.63 0.69
C ASN A 83 -14.11 -27.96 -0.81
N GLN A 84 -13.41 -27.25 -1.70
CA GLN A 84 -13.45 -27.45 -3.15
C GLN A 84 -12.22 -28.23 -3.63
N GLY A 85 -12.32 -28.82 -4.82
CA GLY A 85 -11.17 -29.42 -5.50
C GLY A 85 -10.24 -28.36 -6.08
N LEU A 86 -9.03 -28.77 -6.45
CA LEU A 86 -8.08 -27.93 -7.17
C LEU A 86 -8.66 -27.55 -8.54
N SER A 87 -8.54 -26.28 -8.92
CA SER A 87 -8.91 -25.84 -10.27
C SER A 87 -8.08 -26.57 -11.34
N PRO A 88 -8.66 -26.83 -12.52
CA PRO A 88 -7.90 -27.45 -13.61
C PRO A 88 -6.70 -26.58 -13.98
N ALA A 89 -5.58 -27.24 -14.32
CA ALA A 89 -4.40 -26.55 -14.81
C ALA A 89 -4.74 -25.74 -16.07
N ARG A 90 -4.24 -24.51 -16.12
CA ARG A 90 -4.37 -23.61 -17.25
C ARG A 90 -3.06 -23.61 -18.03
N GLY A 91 -3.11 -23.31 -19.32
CA GLY A 91 -1.90 -23.23 -20.15
C GLY A 91 -0.92 -22.18 -19.64
N ALA A 92 0.38 -22.46 -19.79
CA ALA A 92 1.49 -21.60 -19.33
C ALA A 92 1.42 -20.15 -19.81
N GLY A 93 0.85 -19.91 -20.98
CA GLY A 93 0.70 -18.56 -21.53
C GLY A 93 -0.38 -17.70 -20.85
N THR A 94 -1.23 -18.28 -20.01
CA THR A 94 -2.37 -17.57 -19.42
C THR A 94 -2.15 -17.33 -17.94
N ALA A 95 -2.12 -16.06 -17.53
CA ALA A 95 -2.01 -15.67 -16.14
C ALA A 95 -3.26 -16.02 -15.32
N PRO A 96 -3.17 -16.11 -13.99
CA PRO A 96 -4.32 -16.27 -13.10
C PRO A 96 -5.25 -15.05 -13.11
N ASP A 97 -6.50 -15.27 -12.72
CA ASP A 97 -7.49 -14.19 -12.61
C ASP A 97 -7.30 -13.40 -11.29
N ALA A 98 -7.92 -12.21 -11.20
CA ALA A 98 -7.86 -11.41 -9.98
C ALA A 98 -8.45 -12.18 -8.77
N GLY A 99 -7.71 -12.21 -7.65
CA GLY A 99 -8.09 -12.95 -6.45
C GLY A 99 -7.68 -14.43 -6.46
N GLN A 100 -7.11 -14.94 -7.55
CA GLN A 100 -6.45 -16.24 -7.59
C GLN A 100 -4.99 -16.13 -7.17
N ILE A 101 -4.47 -17.25 -6.68
CA ILE A 101 -3.05 -17.43 -6.40
C ILE A 101 -2.49 -18.32 -7.49
N GLY A 102 -1.54 -17.79 -8.25
CA GLY A 102 -0.88 -18.55 -9.30
C GLY A 102 0.07 -19.57 -8.70
N VAL A 103 0.06 -20.81 -9.19
CA VAL A 103 0.99 -21.86 -8.77
C VAL A 103 1.83 -22.31 -9.97
N TRP A 104 3.15 -22.12 -9.86
CA TRP A 104 4.14 -22.43 -10.87
C TRP A 104 5.27 -23.28 -10.26
N LEU A 105 5.06 -24.59 -10.17
CA LEU A 105 6.05 -25.53 -9.65
C LEU A 105 6.92 -26.16 -10.75
N ALA A 106 6.67 -25.82 -12.01
CA ALA A 106 7.47 -26.29 -13.14
C ALA A 106 8.92 -25.76 -13.03
N ALA A 107 9.88 -26.57 -13.48
CA ALA A 107 11.29 -26.17 -13.56
C ALA A 107 11.54 -25.05 -14.60
N ALA A 108 10.59 -24.85 -15.51
CA ALA A 108 10.63 -23.79 -16.51
C ALA A 108 10.55 -22.39 -15.86
N PRO A 109 11.16 -21.36 -16.47
CA PRO A 109 11.05 -20.00 -15.97
C PRO A 109 9.59 -19.50 -16.00
N LEU A 110 9.25 -18.61 -15.06
CA LEU A 110 7.92 -18.03 -14.98
C LEU A 110 7.60 -17.25 -16.27
N PRO A 111 6.49 -17.52 -16.98
CA PRO A 111 6.17 -16.87 -18.26
C PRO A 111 5.99 -15.35 -18.14
N ALA A 112 6.23 -14.62 -19.24
CA ALA A 112 6.15 -13.15 -19.24
C ALA A 112 4.77 -12.62 -18.81
N ALA A 113 3.68 -13.29 -19.20
CA ALA A 113 2.32 -12.94 -18.78
C ALA A 113 2.14 -13.03 -17.25
N TRP A 114 2.73 -14.06 -16.63
CA TRP A 114 2.71 -14.25 -15.18
C TRP A 114 3.56 -13.20 -14.46
N GLN A 115 4.75 -12.90 -14.97
CA GLN A 115 5.59 -11.83 -14.40
C GLN A 115 4.90 -10.46 -14.44
N ALA A 116 4.23 -10.13 -15.55
CA ALA A 116 3.47 -8.89 -15.68
C ALA A 116 2.29 -8.85 -14.70
N TRP A 117 1.57 -9.97 -14.55
CA TRP A 117 0.48 -10.10 -13.59
C TRP A 117 0.93 -9.94 -12.14
N VAL A 118 2.04 -10.58 -11.74
CA VAL A 118 2.64 -10.40 -10.41
C VAL A 118 2.98 -8.94 -10.19
N ARG A 119 3.66 -8.28 -11.13
CA ARG A 119 4.03 -6.85 -11.02
C ARG A 119 2.82 -5.93 -10.82
N GLN A 120 1.64 -6.32 -11.31
CA GLN A 120 0.39 -5.57 -11.15
C GLN A 120 -0.35 -5.82 -9.82
N GLY A 121 0.16 -6.70 -8.95
CA GLY A 121 -0.48 -7.05 -7.67
C GLY A 121 -0.81 -8.52 -7.48
N GLY A 122 -0.48 -9.37 -8.47
CA GLY A 122 -0.65 -10.82 -8.36
C GLY A 122 0.24 -11.46 -7.28
N SER A 123 -0.19 -12.62 -6.79
CA SER A 123 0.61 -13.46 -5.89
C SER A 123 0.89 -14.81 -6.54
N ALA A 124 2.16 -15.12 -6.79
CA ALA A 124 2.59 -16.38 -7.39
C ALA A 124 3.34 -17.26 -6.37
N LEU A 125 3.06 -18.55 -6.38
CA LEU A 125 3.73 -19.60 -5.60
C LEU A 125 4.63 -20.40 -6.54
N VAL A 126 5.94 -20.38 -6.32
CA VAL A 126 6.95 -20.96 -7.22
C VAL A 126 7.73 -22.10 -6.56
N ALA A 127 8.32 -22.96 -7.40
CA ALA A 127 9.17 -24.06 -6.96
C ALA A 127 10.38 -23.61 -6.11
N SER A 128 10.83 -24.54 -5.26
CA SER A 128 12.10 -24.43 -4.53
C SER A 128 13.27 -24.35 -5.51
N GLY A 129 14.21 -23.44 -5.28
CA GLY A 129 15.41 -23.29 -6.13
C GLY A 129 15.28 -22.29 -7.27
N SER A 130 14.15 -21.58 -7.39
CA SER A 130 14.08 -20.39 -8.26
C SER A 130 15.17 -19.37 -7.86
N THR A 131 16.04 -19.03 -8.81
CA THR A 131 17.18 -18.14 -8.55
C THR A 131 16.72 -16.68 -8.39
N GLY A 132 17.42 -15.95 -7.52
CA GLY A 132 17.22 -14.52 -7.33
C GLY A 132 17.49 -14.07 -5.91
N GLU A 133 17.85 -12.81 -5.78
CA GLU A 133 18.15 -12.16 -4.50
C GLU A 133 16.88 -11.53 -3.90
N GLY A 134 16.96 -11.09 -2.64
CA GLY A 134 15.88 -10.34 -1.97
C GLY A 134 14.76 -11.19 -1.37
N TRP A 135 15.01 -12.47 -1.09
CA TRP A 135 14.06 -13.31 -0.37
C TRP A 135 14.04 -12.98 1.11
N THR A 136 12.84 -12.92 1.68
CA THR A 136 12.61 -12.68 3.10
C THR A 136 11.75 -13.81 3.67
N PRO A 137 11.91 -14.16 4.96
CA PRO A 137 11.11 -15.22 5.56
C PRO A 137 9.63 -14.82 5.62
N ALA A 138 8.74 -15.71 5.15
CA ALA A 138 7.29 -15.49 5.12
C ALA A 138 6.54 -16.40 6.09
N LEU A 139 6.99 -17.65 6.23
CA LEU A 139 6.41 -18.61 7.15
C LEU A 139 7.49 -19.50 7.75
N ARG A 140 7.43 -19.66 9.07
CA ARG A 140 8.19 -20.67 9.81
C ARG A 140 7.21 -21.67 10.42
N ASP A 141 7.65 -22.91 10.58
CA ASP A 141 6.88 -23.91 11.32
C ASP A 141 6.96 -23.70 12.84
N ALA A 142 6.33 -24.60 13.60
CA ALA A 142 6.32 -24.56 15.06
C ALA A 142 7.72 -24.69 15.68
N ASP A 143 8.66 -25.34 14.98
CA ASP A 143 10.05 -25.54 15.41
C ASP A 143 10.95 -24.37 14.97
N GLY A 144 10.39 -23.37 14.27
CA GLY A 144 11.11 -22.19 13.76
C GLY A 144 11.83 -22.42 12.44
N THR A 145 11.70 -23.59 11.82
CA THR A 145 12.27 -23.92 10.51
C THR A 145 11.58 -23.09 9.44
N LEU A 146 12.37 -22.54 8.52
CA LEU A 146 11.85 -21.74 7.42
C LEU A 146 11.18 -22.64 6.37
N VAL A 147 9.90 -22.41 6.11
CA VAL A 147 9.08 -23.20 5.19
C VAL A 147 8.77 -22.43 3.92
N LEU A 148 8.47 -21.14 4.07
CA LEU A 148 8.08 -20.28 2.96
C LEU A 148 8.87 -18.98 3.02
N GLU A 149 9.36 -18.57 1.88
CA GLU A 149 10.00 -17.28 1.65
C GLU A 149 9.13 -16.44 0.71
N GLN A 150 9.27 -15.13 0.81
CA GLN A 150 8.61 -14.18 -0.07
C GLN A 150 9.58 -13.15 -0.62
N ARG A 151 9.27 -12.67 -1.81
CA ARG A 151 9.91 -11.52 -2.44
C ARG A 151 8.83 -10.62 -3.03
N LEU A 152 8.94 -9.33 -2.78
CA LEU A 152 8.06 -8.34 -3.40
C LEU A 152 8.49 -8.09 -4.85
N GLU A 153 7.54 -8.03 -5.76
CA GLU A 153 7.80 -7.79 -7.18
C GLU A 153 6.72 -6.85 -7.74
N GLY A 154 7.11 -5.59 -7.97
CA GLY A 154 6.16 -4.52 -8.30
C GLY A 154 5.17 -4.29 -7.15
N SER A 155 3.87 -4.31 -7.47
CA SER A 155 2.79 -4.23 -6.49
C SER A 155 2.36 -5.60 -5.93
N GLY A 156 2.93 -6.69 -6.42
CA GLY A 156 2.62 -8.06 -6.00
C GLY A 156 3.78 -8.75 -5.31
N ARG A 157 3.74 -10.08 -5.30
CA ARG A 157 4.73 -10.89 -4.60
C ARG A 157 4.87 -12.29 -5.18
N VAL A 158 6.07 -12.82 -5.01
CA VAL A 158 6.41 -14.21 -5.31
C VAL A 158 6.72 -14.93 -4.00
N LEU A 159 6.13 -16.10 -3.81
CA LEU A 159 6.27 -16.97 -2.66
C LEU A 159 6.97 -18.25 -3.09
N ARG A 160 7.91 -18.73 -2.29
CA ARG A 160 8.73 -19.90 -2.60
C ARG A 160 8.75 -20.83 -1.40
N PHE A 161 8.49 -22.12 -1.63
CA PHE A 161 8.78 -23.14 -0.63
C PHE A 161 10.30 -23.40 -0.56
N THR A 162 10.81 -23.66 0.64
CA THR A 162 12.23 -23.96 0.86
C THR A 162 12.63 -25.35 0.35
N ALA A 163 11.66 -26.25 0.18
CA ALA A 163 11.84 -27.58 -0.40
C ALA A 163 10.64 -27.97 -1.29
N PRO A 164 10.76 -29.02 -2.12
CA PRO A 164 9.65 -29.52 -2.93
C PRO A 164 8.40 -29.88 -2.10
N LEU A 165 7.19 -29.70 -2.64
CA LEU A 165 5.93 -30.02 -1.96
C LEU A 165 5.67 -31.53 -1.86
N THR A 166 6.47 -32.21 -1.05
CA THR A 166 6.27 -33.61 -0.70
C THR A 166 6.39 -33.79 0.81
N PRO A 167 5.60 -34.67 1.46
CA PRO A 167 5.69 -34.88 2.90
C PRO A 167 7.08 -35.36 3.38
N THR A 168 7.88 -35.90 2.47
CA THR A 168 9.27 -36.32 2.74
C THR A 168 10.23 -35.14 2.75
N ALA A 169 10.15 -34.24 1.76
CA ALA A 169 11.05 -33.09 1.66
C ALA A 169 10.62 -31.89 2.52
N LEU A 170 9.32 -31.77 2.79
CA LEU A 170 8.72 -30.69 3.58
C LEU A 170 7.85 -31.31 4.69
N PRO A 171 8.43 -31.75 5.82
CA PRO A 171 7.73 -32.52 6.84
C PRO A 171 6.52 -31.82 7.46
N VAL A 172 6.53 -30.48 7.50
CA VAL A 172 5.42 -29.65 7.98
C VAL A 172 4.11 -29.88 7.22
N LEU A 173 4.14 -30.48 6.01
CA LEU A 173 2.91 -30.91 5.31
C LEU A 173 2.09 -31.93 6.10
N ARG A 174 2.68 -32.62 7.08
CA ARG A 174 2.00 -33.57 7.97
C ARG A 174 1.32 -32.88 9.15
N ASP A 175 1.60 -31.60 9.42
CA ASP A 175 0.97 -30.84 10.49
C ASP A 175 -0.47 -30.43 10.08
N PRO A 176 -1.51 -30.82 10.85
CA PRO A 176 -2.89 -30.41 10.57
C PRO A 176 -3.13 -28.90 10.63
N GLY A 177 -2.28 -28.14 11.34
CA GLY A 177 -2.34 -26.68 11.42
C GLY A 177 -1.77 -25.96 10.20
N PHE A 178 -0.93 -26.63 9.41
CA PHE A 178 -0.18 -26.00 8.33
C PHE A 178 -1.06 -25.36 7.24
N PRO A 179 -2.15 -25.98 6.74
CA PRO A 179 -3.00 -25.33 5.74
C PRO A 179 -3.55 -23.98 6.21
N ARG A 180 -3.88 -23.84 7.50
CA ARG A 180 -4.38 -22.57 8.06
C ARG A 180 -3.28 -21.51 8.13
N GLN A 181 -2.07 -21.92 8.51
CA GLN A 181 -0.91 -21.03 8.56
C GLN A 181 -0.53 -20.53 7.15
N LEU A 182 -0.50 -21.44 6.17
CA LEU A 182 -0.24 -21.10 4.78
C LEU A 182 -1.30 -20.13 4.24
N LEU A 183 -2.59 -20.38 4.54
CA LEU A 183 -3.68 -19.49 4.16
C LEU A 183 -3.47 -18.07 4.69
N ALA A 184 -3.08 -17.92 5.96
CA ALA A 184 -2.86 -16.61 6.58
C ALA A 184 -1.78 -15.79 5.86
N VAL A 185 -0.73 -16.47 5.36
CA VAL A 185 0.36 -15.82 4.61
C VAL A 185 -0.05 -15.52 3.18
N VAL A 186 -0.64 -16.49 2.48
CA VAL A 186 -1.00 -16.41 1.06
C VAL A 186 -2.19 -15.47 0.81
N ALA A 187 -3.15 -15.42 1.73
CA ALA A 187 -4.34 -14.59 1.57
C ALA A 187 -4.11 -13.09 1.82
N ALA A 188 -2.92 -12.68 2.30
CA ALA A 188 -2.55 -11.32 2.72
C ALA A 188 -3.72 -10.52 3.30
N PRO A 189 -3.84 -10.36 4.63
CA PRO A 189 -4.95 -9.61 5.19
C PRO A 189 -5.01 -8.23 4.54
N ALA A 190 -6.16 -7.90 3.93
CA ALA A 190 -6.40 -6.57 3.41
C ALA A 190 -6.06 -5.57 4.53
N THR A 191 -5.32 -4.51 4.20
CA THR A 191 -5.00 -3.49 5.19
C THR A 191 -6.30 -3.04 5.85
N PRO A 192 -6.34 -2.95 7.18
CA PRO A 192 -7.55 -2.53 7.88
C PRO A 192 -7.90 -1.11 7.43
N THR A 193 -8.88 -1.00 6.55
CA THR A 193 -9.31 0.27 5.95
C THR A 193 -10.45 0.94 6.72
N LEU A 194 -10.96 0.29 7.76
CA LEU A 194 -12.08 0.74 8.59
C LEU A 194 -11.68 0.81 10.06
N ALA A 195 -12.08 1.88 10.74
CA ALA A 195 -12.03 1.97 12.20
C ALA A 195 -13.22 2.78 12.73
N ALA A 196 -13.51 2.63 14.02
CA ALA A 196 -14.47 3.49 14.70
C ALA A 196 -14.02 4.95 14.57
N ALA A 197 -14.92 5.84 14.15
CA ALA A 197 -14.57 7.25 13.94
C ALA A 197 -14.01 7.89 15.21
N ALA A 198 -14.52 7.51 16.39
CA ALA A 198 -14.06 8.02 17.69
C ALA A 198 -12.57 7.76 17.94
N THR A 199 -12.02 6.63 17.49
CA THR A 199 -10.60 6.30 17.72
C THR A 199 -9.67 7.08 16.78
N GLN A 200 -10.21 7.71 15.74
CA GLN A 200 -9.47 8.48 14.73
C GLN A 200 -9.50 10.00 14.97
N GLN A 201 -9.99 10.45 16.13
CA GLN A 201 -9.99 11.87 16.46
C GLN A 201 -8.55 12.45 16.42
N PRO A 202 -8.30 13.60 15.77
CA PRO A 202 -6.98 14.22 15.74
C PRO A 202 -6.43 14.48 17.15
N VAL A 203 -5.13 14.27 17.35
CA VAL A 203 -4.45 14.60 18.61
C VAL A 203 -3.85 16.01 18.55
N ARG A 204 -3.79 16.67 19.71
CA ARG A 204 -3.13 17.97 19.84
C ARG A 204 -1.62 17.78 19.88
N GLY A 205 -0.87 18.78 19.39
CA GLY A 205 0.60 18.76 19.36
C GLY A 205 1.18 18.75 17.94
N GLY A 206 0.38 19.10 16.94
CA GLY A 206 0.89 19.42 15.60
C GLY A 206 1.69 20.73 15.59
N ALA A 207 2.51 20.91 14.56
CA ALA A 207 3.29 22.12 14.36
C ALA A 207 2.40 23.37 14.33
N THR A 208 2.82 24.45 14.97
CA THR A 208 2.10 25.73 14.95
C THR A 208 1.99 26.27 13.53
N PRO A 209 0.84 26.83 13.13
CA PRO A 209 0.66 27.44 11.82
C PRO A 209 1.76 28.48 11.57
N ARG A 210 2.43 28.38 10.42
CA ARG A 210 3.37 29.42 10.01
C ARG A 210 2.57 30.66 9.60
N PRO A 211 3.03 31.87 9.94
CA PRO A 211 2.41 33.08 9.42
C PRO A 211 2.39 33.03 7.89
N LEU A 212 1.27 33.41 7.28
CA LEU A 212 1.17 33.49 5.82
C LEU A 212 2.29 34.41 5.29
N PRO A 213 2.93 34.07 4.17
CA PRO A 213 3.92 34.94 3.53
C PRO A 213 3.29 36.32 3.29
N ARG A 214 3.94 37.39 3.73
CA ARG A 214 3.47 38.75 3.46
C ARG A 214 3.62 39.02 1.95
N GLU A 215 2.59 39.58 1.34
CA GLU A 215 2.67 40.01 -0.07
C GLU A 215 3.74 41.12 -0.20
N LEU A 216 4.79 40.82 -0.97
CA LEU A 216 5.87 41.78 -1.26
C LEU A 216 5.53 42.70 -2.44
N THR A 217 4.48 42.39 -3.20
CA THR A 217 4.01 43.14 -4.37
C THR A 217 3.90 44.65 -4.15
N PRO A 218 3.25 45.17 -3.08
CA PRO A 218 3.16 46.62 -2.86
C PRO A 218 4.53 47.25 -2.59
N TRP A 219 5.43 46.55 -1.89
CA TRP A 219 6.78 47.04 -1.62
C TRP A 219 7.66 47.02 -2.86
N LEU A 220 7.52 46.00 -3.70
CA LEU A 220 8.21 45.91 -4.99
C LEU A 220 7.74 47.01 -5.94
N LEU A 221 6.43 47.28 -6.02
CA LEU A 221 5.90 48.38 -6.82
C LEU A 221 6.42 49.74 -6.33
N ALA A 222 6.44 49.97 -5.03
CA ALA A 222 7.01 51.21 -4.47
C ALA A 222 8.50 51.36 -4.82
N LEU A 223 9.27 50.28 -4.73
CA LEU A 223 10.69 50.26 -5.11
C LEU A 223 10.87 50.57 -6.61
N ILE A 224 10.06 49.96 -7.48
CA ILE A 224 10.10 50.18 -8.94
C ILE A 224 9.78 51.65 -9.27
N VAL A 225 8.72 52.21 -8.67
CA VAL A 225 8.34 53.62 -8.88
C VAL A 225 9.43 54.58 -8.38
N LEU A 226 10.03 54.28 -7.22
CA LEU A 226 11.15 55.07 -6.68
C LEU A 226 12.37 55.04 -7.62
N LEU A 227 12.74 53.86 -8.11
CA LEU A 227 13.83 53.67 -9.07
C LEU A 227 13.56 54.45 -10.35
N PHE A 228 12.34 54.35 -10.89
CA PHE A 228 11.95 55.09 -12.09
C PHE A 228 11.99 56.61 -11.87
N ALA A 229 11.57 57.10 -10.72
CA ALA A 229 11.64 58.53 -10.38
C ALA A 229 13.11 59.00 -10.26
N LEU A 230 13.98 58.20 -9.64
CA LEU A 230 15.42 58.47 -9.55
C LEU A 230 16.08 58.49 -10.95
N GLU A 231 15.80 57.48 -11.78
CA GLU A 231 16.28 57.44 -13.17
C GLU A 231 15.81 58.67 -13.96
N ARG A 232 14.53 59.04 -13.81
CA ARG A 232 13.97 60.22 -14.46
C ARG A 232 14.70 61.49 -14.03
N VAL A 233 14.91 61.69 -12.72
CA VAL A 233 15.61 62.88 -12.18
C VAL A 233 17.06 62.95 -12.66
N VAL A 234 17.78 61.82 -12.71
CA VAL A 234 19.15 61.77 -13.25
C VAL A 234 19.15 62.11 -14.74
N ALA A 235 18.23 61.53 -15.52
CA ALA A 235 18.11 61.78 -16.96
C ALA A 235 17.66 63.21 -17.29
N THR A 236 16.84 63.84 -16.46
CA THR A 236 16.39 65.23 -16.63
C THR A 236 17.24 66.25 -15.86
N SER A 237 18.35 65.83 -15.23
CA SER A 237 19.21 66.75 -14.48
C SER A 237 19.96 67.68 -15.46
N PRO A 238 19.94 69.01 -15.25
CA PRO A 238 20.52 69.99 -16.19
C PRO A 238 22.06 70.04 -16.16
N ARG A 239 22.75 68.93 -15.87
CA ARG A 239 24.22 68.84 -15.85
C ARG A 239 24.85 68.29 -17.14
N ARG A 240 24.09 68.13 -18.22
CA ARG A 240 24.64 68.04 -19.58
C ARG A 240 24.16 69.22 -20.42
N GLY A 241 24.81 70.35 -20.17
CA GLY A 241 24.58 71.62 -20.86
C GLY A 241 25.65 72.64 -20.49
N ALA A 242 26.92 72.23 -20.40
CA ALA A 242 28.08 73.13 -20.41
C ALA A 242 29.34 72.31 -20.74
N GLY A 243 29.89 72.55 -21.94
CA GLY A 243 31.13 71.98 -22.49
C GLY A 243 30.85 70.88 -23.52
N ALA A 244 30.98 71.09 -24.83
CA ALA A 244 31.58 72.17 -25.62
C ALA A 244 30.74 72.43 -26.89
#